data_AF-A0A0D6LFY2-F1
#
_entry.id   AF-A0A0D6LFY2-F1
#
_cell.length_a   1.000
_cell.length_b   1.000
_cell.length_c   1.000
_cell.angle_alpha   90.00
_cell.angle_beta   90.00
_cell.angle_gamma   90.00
#
_symmetry.space_group_name_H-M   'P 1'
#
loop_
_entity.id
_entity.type
_entity.pdbx_description
1 polymer ?
#
loop_
_entity_poly.entity_id
_entity_poly.type
_entity_poly.pdbx_seq_one_letter_code
_entity_poly.pdbx_strand_id
1 'polypeptide(L)' 'MGVPIVTSARINKNQVSGKPYLNEPLFFENFRSAGLVKTSSLSHHVTDSAAGAVALVTGRKGNSQKRIAVARLQLEDR' A
#
# COMPACT_ATOMS: atom_id res chain seq x y z
N MET A 1 -3.32 0.63 -2.88
CA MET A 1 -3.90 1.67 -3.77
C MET A 1 -2.86 2.03 -4.82
N GLY A 2 -3.12 1.77 -6.11
CA GLY A 2 -2.17 2.09 -7.18
C GLY A 2 -2.30 3.52 -7.67
N VAL A 3 -1.31 3.99 -8.45
CA VAL A 3 -1.32 5.30 -9.14
C VAL A 3 -2.62 5.59 -9.91
N PRO A 4 -3.20 4.66 -10.71
CA PRO A 4 -4.45 4.96 -11.42
C PRO A 4 -5.62 5.25 -10.47
N ILE A 5 -5.70 4.52 -9.34
CA ILE A 5 -6.74 4.74 -8.33
C ILE A 5 -6.57 6.11 -7.66
N VAL A 6 -5.34 6.56 -7.43
CA VAL A 6 -5.05 7.90 -6.90
C VAL A 6 -5.59 8.98 -7.83
N THR A 7 -5.31 8.89 -9.13
CA THR A 7 -5.80 9.87 -10.12
C THR A 7 -7.33 9.84 -10.22
N SER A 8 -7.95 8.66 -10.28
CA SER A 8 -9.41 8.54 -10.33
C SER A 8 -10.08 9.11 -9.07
N ALA A 9 -9.51 8.85 -7.89
CA ALA A 9 -10.01 9.40 -6.63
C ALA A 9 -9.86 10.92 -6.57
N ARG A 10 -8.76 11.48 -7.09
CA ARG A 10 -8.55 12.93 -7.20
C ARG A 10 -9.66 13.58 -8.03
N ILE A 11 -9.90 13.05 -9.23
CA ILE A 11 -10.94 13.54 -10.14
C ILE A 11 -12.31 13.44 -9.47
N ASN A 12 -12.64 12.26 -8.93
CA ASN A 12 -13.94 12.03 -8.29
C ASN A 12 -14.19 12.95 -7.10
N LYS A 13 -13.21 13.12 -6.20
CA LYS A 13 -13.31 14.02 -5.04
C LYS A 13 -13.58 15.47 -5.48
N ASN A 14 -12.86 15.93 -6.51
CA ASN A 14 -13.00 17.31 -6.99
C ASN A 14 -14.33 17.53 -7.71
N GLN A 15 -14.84 16.53 -8.43
CA GLN A 15 -16.18 16.55 -9.03
C GLN A 15 -17.27 16.64 -7.95
N VAL A 16 -17.20 15.78 -6.93
CA VAL A 16 -18.17 15.76 -5.82
C VAL A 16 -18.13 17.08 -5.03
N SER A 17 -16.96 17.71 -4.93
CA SER A 17 -16.79 19.00 -4.25
C SER A 17 -17.18 20.21 -5.12
N GLY A 18 -17.65 20.00 -6.36
CA GLY A 18 -18.06 21.07 -7.27
C GLY A 18 -16.92 22.00 -7.70
N LYS A 19 -15.67 21.52 -7.70
CA LYS A 19 -14.53 22.36 -8.09
C LYS A 19 -14.53 22.63 -9.60
N PRO A 20 -14.22 23.86 -10.04
CA PRO A 20 -14.14 24.20 -11.46
C PRO A 20 -13.02 23.43 -12.18
N TYR A 21 -11.97 23.02 -11.45
CA TYR A 21 -10.87 22.21 -11.96
C TYR A 21 -10.74 20.91 -11.16
N LEU A 22 -10.44 19.81 -11.86
CA LEU A 22 -10.39 18.46 -11.27
C LEU A 22 -8.97 18.03 -10.87
N ASN A 23 -8.03 18.97 -10.85
CA ASN A 23 -6.61 18.74 -10.61
C ASN A 23 -6.17 19.01 -9.17
N GLU A 24 -7.08 19.41 -8.29
CA GLU A 24 -6.76 19.69 -6.91
C GLU A 24 -6.24 18.44 -6.17
N PRO A 25 -5.10 18.53 -5.46
CA PRO A 25 -4.40 17.38 -4.93
C PRO A 25 -5.15 16.70 -3.77
N LEU A 26 -4.95 15.39 -3.63
CA LEU A 26 -5.30 14.67 -2.40
C LEU A 26 -4.35 15.07 -1.28
N PHE A 27 -4.78 14.90 -0.02
CA PHE A 27 -4.01 15.36 1.15
C PHE A 27 -2.55 14.87 1.14
N PHE A 28 -2.33 13.59 0.82
CA PHE A 28 -1.00 12.98 0.79
C PHE A 28 -0.15 13.38 -0.42
N GLU A 29 -0.72 14.01 -1.44
CA GLU A 29 0.03 14.46 -2.62
C GLU A 29 0.80 15.76 -2.34
N ASN A 30 0.49 16.44 -1.23
CA ASN A 30 1.22 17.61 -0.75
C ASN A 30 2.46 17.23 0.08
N PHE A 31 2.73 15.95 0.31
CA PHE A 31 3.96 15.53 0.98
C PHE A 31 5.18 15.92 0.14
N ARG A 32 6.24 16.41 0.80
CA ARG A 32 7.45 16.91 0.12
C ARG A 32 8.15 15.86 -0.74
N SER A 33 8.02 14.58 -0.37
CA SER A 33 8.69 13.46 -0.99
C SER A 33 7.70 12.38 -1.38
N ALA A 34 7.86 11.84 -2.59
CA ALA A 34 7.16 10.66 -3.08
C ALA A 34 8.17 9.69 -3.70
N GLY A 35 7.85 8.39 -3.68
CA GLY A 35 8.69 7.34 -4.23
C GLY A 35 7.85 6.19 -4.81
N LEU A 36 8.47 5.39 -5.67
CA LEU A 36 7.85 4.20 -6.25
C LEU A 36 8.27 2.95 -5.45
N VAL A 37 7.30 2.10 -5.12
CA VAL A 37 7.54 0.88 -4.34
C VAL A 37 7.32 -0.34 -5.23
N LYS A 38 8.32 -1.24 -5.28
CA LYS A 38 8.20 -2.54 -5.94
C LYS A 38 7.46 -3.52 -5.04
N THR A 39 6.20 -3.82 -5.37
CA THR A 39 5.28 -4.62 -4.54
C THR A 39 5.41 -6.13 -4.72
N SER A 40 6.37 -6.64 -5.50
CA SER A 40 6.52 -8.08 -5.68
C SER A 40 6.84 -8.80 -4.36
N SER A 41 6.16 -9.93 -4.12
CA SER A 41 6.48 -10.85 -3.02
C SER A 41 7.68 -11.74 -3.40
N LEU A 42 8.17 -12.54 -2.46
CA LEU A 42 9.26 -13.50 -2.72
C LEU A 42 8.85 -14.62 -3.69
N SER A 43 7.57 -14.98 -3.74
CA SER A 43 7.06 -16.09 -4.54
C SER A 43 6.27 -15.65 -5.79
N HIS A 44 5.70 -14.44 -5.79
CA HIS A 44 4.82 -13.96 -6.85
C HIS A 44 5.12 -12.51 -7.25
N HIS A 45 5.07 -12.24 -8.55
CA HIS A 45 5.17 -10.87 -9.10
C HIS A 45 4.00 -9.99 -8.65
N VAL A 46 2.80 -10.57 -8.53
CA VAL A 46 1.62 -9.95 -7.93
C VAL A 46 1.49 -10.44 -6.50
N THR A 47 1.75 -9.57 -5.53
CA THR A 47 1.62 -9.89 -4.10
C THR A 47 0.16 -9.91 -3.67
N ASP A 48 -0.14 -10.65 -2.60
CA ASP A 48 -1.35 -10.49 -1.82
C ASP A 48 -1.20 -9.36 -0.77
N SER A 49 -2.30 -8.98 -0.12
CA SER A 49 -2.32 -7.96 0.93
C SER A 49 -1.50 -8.37 2.16
N ALA A 50 -1.41 -9.67 2.45
CA ALA A 50 -0.71 -10.21 3.61
C ALA A 50 0.81 -10.05 3.49
N ALA A 51 1.41 -10.54 2.41
CA ALA A 51 2.84 -10.41 2.14
C ALA A 51 3.25 -8.95 1.88
N GLY A 52 2.35 -8.15 1.28
CA GLY A 52 2.55 -6.71 1.11
C GLY A 52 2.58 -5.96 2.45
N ALA A 53 1.67 -6.28 3.38
CA ALA A 53 1.63 -5.66 4.70
C ALA A 53 2.86 -6.02 5.54
N VAL A 54 3.31 -7.27 5.51
CA VAL A 54 4.54 -7.69 6.19
C VAL A 54 5.75 -6.91 5.65
N ALA A 55 5.87 -6.77 4.33
CA ALA A 55 6.95 -6.00 3.72
C ALA A 55 6.92 -4.52 4.14
N LEU A 56 5.74 -3.91 4.19
CA LEU A 56 5.58 -2.50 4.55
C LEU A 56 5.86 -2.23 6.04
N VAL A 57 5.41 -3.11 6.94
CA VAL A 57 5.48 -2.88 8.39
C VAL A 57 6.78 -3.41 9.01
N THR A 58 7.29 -4.54 8.52
CA THR A 58 8.48 -5.21 9.09
C THR A 58 9.76 -4.97 8.29
N GLY A 59 9.67 -4.40 7.09
CA GLY A 59 10.79 -4.23 6.17
C GLY A 59 11.27 -5.54 5.50
N ARG A 60 10.60 -6.68 5.74
CA ARG A 60 10.96 -7.97 5.16
C ARG A 60 9.88 -8.48 4.21
N LYS A 61 10.26 -8.89 3.00
CA LYS A 61 9.32 -9.50 2.05
C LYS A 61 8.88 -10.88 2.52
N GLY A 62 7.58 -11.16 2.44
CA GLY A 62 6.98 -12.47 2.69
C GLY A 62 6.70 -13.24 1.40
N ASN A 63 6.31 -14.51 1.55
CA ASN A 63 5.73 -15.30 0.45
C ASN A 63 4.23 -15.01 0.34
N SER A 64 3.74 -14.69 -0.86
CA SER A 64 2.31 -14.74 -1.16
C SER A 64 1.77 -16.13 -0.84
N GLN A 65 0.57 -16.22 -0.25
CA GLN A 65 -0.12 -17.43 0.22
C GLN A 65 0.33 -18.09 1.53
N LYS A 66 1.47 -17.73 2.13
CA LYS A 66 1.66 -18.12 3.54
C LYS A 66 0.70 -17.26 4.36
N ARG A 67 -0.39 -17.85 4.85
CA ARG A 67 -1.17 -17.29 5.96
C ARG A 67 -0.14 -16.79 6.96
N ILE A 68 -0.20 -15.51 7.30
CA ILE A 68 0.70 -14.92 8.29
C ILE A 68 0.44 -15.73 9.56
N ALA A 69 1.25 -16.76 9.80
CA ALA A 69 1.47 -17.29 11.12
C ALA A 69 2.04 -16.09 11.85
N VAL A 70 1.18 -15.46 12.65
CA VAL A 70 1.51 -14.33 13.53
C VAL A 70 2.92 -14.58 14.04
N ALA A 71 3.75 -13.56 13.83
CA ALA A 71 5.15 -13.51 14.23
C ALA A 71 5.42 -14.51 15.34
N ARG A 72 6.22 -15.54 15.03
CA ARG A 72 6.81 -16.50 15.96
C ARG A 72 6.89 -15.86 17.33
N LEU A 73 5.93 -16.18 18.20
CA LEU A 73 5.97 -15.84 19.60
C LEU A 73 7.17 -16.61 20.13
N GLN A 74 8.31 -15.94 20.08
CA GLN A 74 9.39 -16.14 21.02
C GLN A 74 8.83 -15.71 22.38
N LEU A 75 8.04 -16.59 22.99
CA LEU A 75 7.90 -16.66 24.42
C LEU A 75 8.22 -18.11 24.76
N GLU A 76 9.48 -18.31 25.17
CA GLU A 76 9.78 -18.95 26.44
C GLU A 76 8.58 -19.69 27.06
N ASP A 77 8.51 -20.99 26.84
CA ASP A 77 7.95 -21.91 27.83
C ASP A 77 8.69 -23.25 27.66
N ARG A 78 9.73 -23.36 28.49
CA ARG A 78 10.41 -24.56 29.02
C ARG A 78 10.54 -25.80 28.13
#